data_AF-A0A367ZQM8-F1
#
_entry.id   AF-A0A367ZQM8-F1
#
_cell.length_a   1.000
_cell.length_b   1.000
_cell.length_c   1.000
_cell.angle_alpha   90.00
_cell.angle_beta   90.00
_cell.angle_gamma   90.00
#
_symmetry.space_group_name_H-M   'P 1'
#
loop_
_entity.id
_entity.type
_entity.pdbx_description
1 polymer ?
#
loop_
_entity_poly.entity_id
_entity_poly.type
_entity_poly.pdbx_seq_one_letter_code
_entity_poly.pdbx_strand_id
1 'polypeptide(L)'
;MAGEPITVDRLIAETTHAGLVPSLVGFYRQWPASTALDLDQFPATSCEAIWAFGALPVITWEPMVVLGSVTVAIPAAEIMGGVYDSFLRRWARAARDWGRPLVIRFAHEMNLAHYHWGTTRQEYGPASPRLYRRLWRHVVAIFHQEQAT
;
A
#
# COMPACT_ATOMS: atom_id res chain seq x y z
N MET A 1 -10.12 -6.28 8.97
CA MET A 1 -10.39 -5.55 10.24
C MET A 1 -10.17 -4.08 9.95
N ALA A 2 -11.16 -3.22 10.16
CA ALA A 2 -10.97 -1.78 10.05
C ALA A 2 -9.99 -1.36 11.16
N GLY A 3 -8.72 -1.19 10.76
CA GLY A 3 -7.58 -1.05 11.66
C GLY A 3 -6.94 0.33 11.59
N GLU A 4 -7.59 1.27 10.90
CA GLU A 4 -7.13 2.64 10.72
C GLU A 4 -8.19 3.66 11.18
N PRO A 5 -7.75 4.85 11.66
CA PRO A 5 -6.35 5.22 11.87
C PRO A 5 -5.72 4.42 13.02
N ILE A 6 -4.44 4.11 12.90
CA ILE A 6 -3.67 3.56 14.01
C ILE A 6 -3.38 4.72 14.98
N THR A 7 -3.54 4.47 16.28
CA THR A 7 -3.29 5.45 17.34
C THR A 7 -2.26 4.93 18.33
N VAL A 8 -1.55 5.85 19.00
CA VAL A 8 -0.56 5.50 20.04
C VAL A 8 -1.23 4.70 21.17
N ASP A 9 -2.41 5.11 21.63
CA ASP A 9 -3.14 4.42 22.71
C ASP A 9 -3.45 2.96 22.36
N ARG A 10 -3.81 2.70 21.10
CA ARG A 10 -4.06 1.34 20.64
C ARG A 10 -2.78 0.50 20.65
N LEU A 11 -1.66 1.07 20.23
CA LEU A 11 -0.36 0.39 20.26
C LEU A 11 0.08 0.08 21.70
N ILE A 12 -0.12 1.03 22.63
CA ILE A 12 0.15 0.81 24.06
C ILE A 12 -0.72 -0.32 24.63
N ALA A 13 -2.01 -0.34 24.29
CA ALA A 13 -2.92 -1.40 24.75
C ALA A 13 -2.52 -2.79 24.22
N GLU A 14 -2.20 -2.89 22.93
CA GLU A 14 -1.77 -4.15 22.30
C GLU A 14 -0.42 -4.64 22.88
N THR A 15 0.54 -3.75 23.11
CA THR A 15 1.85 -4.12 23.69
C THR A 15 1.78 -4.51 25.16
N THR A 16 0.92 -3.85 25.94
CA THR A 16 0.66 -4.24 27.33
C THR A 16 0.08 -5.65 27.41
N HIS A 17 -0.82 -5.99 26.49
CA HIS A 17 -1.42 -7.32 26.41
C HIS A 17 -0.42 -8.38 25.95
N ALA A 18 0.43 -8.07 24.97
CA ALA A 18 1.37 -9.02 24.38
C ALA A 18 2.68 -9.18 25.17
N GLY A 19 3.04 -8.23 26.03
CA GLY A 19 4.34 -8.21 26.72
C GLY A 19 5.54 -7.97 25.80
N LEU A 20 5.31 -7.45 24.60
CA LEU A 20 6.31 -7.19 23.56
C LEU A 20 6.14 -5.78 22.99
N VAL A 21 7.25 -5.11 22.70
CA VAL A 21 7.26 -3.81 22.01
C VAL A 21 7.71 -4.04 20.56
N PRO A 22 6.82 -3.95 19.56
CA PRO A 22 7.16 -4.21 18.17
C PRO A 22 8.02 -3.08 17.61
N SER A 23 9.06 -3.43 16.85
CA SER A 23 9.86 -2.46 16.09
C SER A 23 9.28 -2.15 14.71
N LEU A 24 8.35 -2.97 14.21
CA LEU A 24 7.64 -2.81 12.95
C LEU A 24 6.13 -2.92 13.21
N VAL A 25 5.34 -1.97 12.72
CA VAL A 25 3.87 -2.04 12.78
C VAL A 25 3.32 -2.04 11.36
N GLY A 26 2.68 -3.15 11.00
CA GLY A 26 2.14 -3.38 9.67
C GLY A 26 0.65 -3.13 9.57
N PHE A 27 0.20 -2.50 8.48
CA PHE A 27 -1.21 -2.35 8.16
C PHE A 27 -1.46 -2.40 6.65
N TYR A 28 -2.74 -2.51 6.26
CA TYR A 28 -3.16 -2.72 4.87
C TYR A 28 -3.84 -1.47 4.33
N ARG A 29 -3.55 -1.13 3.08
CA ARG A 29 -4.19 -0.06 2.31
C ARG A 29 -4.52 -0.56 0.92
N GLN A 30 -5.79 -0.51 0.55
CA GLN A 30 -6.22 -0.69 -0.83
C GLN A 30 -6.05 0.60 -1.63
N TRP A 31 -6.06 0.47 -2.96
CA TRP A 31 -6.05 1.60 -3.87
C TRP A 31 -7.49 2.12 -4.09
N PRO A 32 -7.65 3.41 -4.41
CA PRO A 32 -8.96 3.96 -4.68
C PRO A 32 -9.59 3.37 -5.95
N ALA A 33 -10.91 3.23 -5.95
CA ALA A 33 -11.67 2.92 -7.18
C ALA A 33 -11.69 4.09 -8.18
N SER A 34 -11.43 5.31 -7.70
CA SER A 34 -11.31 6.50 -8.54
C SER A 34 -10.17 7.38 -8.08
N THR A 35 -9.28 7.77 -9.00
CA THR A 35 -8.15 8.65 -8.70
C THR A 35 -8.56 10.12 -8.53
N ALA A 36 -9.83 10.45 -8.78
CA ALA A 36 -10.35 11.82 -8.74
C ALA A 36 -10.74 12.31 -7.34
N LEU A 37 -10.97 11.40 -6.39
CA LEU A 37 -11.40 11.76 -5.04
C LEU A 37 -10.21 11.82 -4.07
N ASP A 38 -10.22 12.86 -3.24
CA ASP A 38 -9.16 13.18 -2.27
C ASP A 38 -9.29 12.35 -0.96
N LEU A 39 -10.06 11.27 -0.98
CA LEU A 39 -10.40 10.48 0.21
C LEU A 39 -9.39 9.37 0.52
N ASP A 40 -8.55 8.99 -0.44
CA ASP A 40 -7.58 7.88 -0.31
C ASP A 40 -6.13 8.37 -0.31
N GLN A 41 -5.82 9.25 0.65
CA GLN A 41 -4.50 9.86 0.80
C GLN A 41 -3.48 8.92 1.45
N PHE A 42 -2.21 9.32 1.39
CA PHE A 42 -1.15 8.72 2.20
C PHE A 42 -1.56 8.72 3.69
N PRO A 43 -1.45 7.60 4.42
CA PRO A 43 -1.95 7.45 5.79
C PRO A 43 -1.02 8.10 6.82
N ALA A 44 -0.81 9.41 6.71
CA ALA A 44 0.11 10.18 7.54
C ALA A 44 -0.21 10.05 9.04
N THR A 45 -1.49 10.07 9.42
CA THR A 45 -1.92 9.92 10.82
C THR A 45 -1.48 8.58 11.41
N SER A 46 -1.71 7.47 10.69
CA SER A 46 -1.27 6.13 11.13
C SER A 46 0.26 6.05 11.19
N CYS A 47 0.96 6.59 10.18
CA CYS A 47 2.42 6.57 10.13
C CYS A 47 3.04 7.39 11.26
N GLU A 48 2.50 8.56 11.56
CA GLU A 48 2.97 9.43 12.64
C GLU A 48 2.73 8.78 14.01
N ALA A 49 1.57 8.16 14.23
CA ALA A 49 1.29 7.43 15.47
C ALA A 49 2.27 6.26 15.69
N ILE A 50 2.53 5.47 14.65
CA ILE A 50 3.50 4.36 14.70
C ILE A 50 4.92 4.87 14.98
N TRP A 51 5.32 5.96 14.32
CA TRP A 51 6.64 6.53 14.53
C TRP A 51 6.80 7.14 15.93
N ALA A 52 5.79 7.85 16.42
CA ALA A 52 5.76 8.40 17.77
C ALA A 52 5.80 7.31 18.85
N PHE A 53 5.25 6.13 18.54
CA PHE A 53 5.36 4.94 19.39
C PHE A 53 6.77 4.31 19.38
N GLY A 54 7.66 4.70 18.45
CA GLY A 54 9.01 4.16 18.34
C GLY A 54 9.14 2.95 17.41
N ALA A 55 8.19 2.75 16.50
CA ALA A 55 8.20 1.67 15.52
C ALA A 55 8.28 2.20 14.07
N LEU A 56 8.70 1.35 13.14
CA LEU A 56 8.71 1.64 11.69
C LEU A 56 7.35 1.24 11.06
N PRO A 57 6.67 2.15 10.33
CA PRO A 57 5.45 1.80 9.61
C PRO A 57 5.74 0.87 8.43
N VAL A 58 4.93 -0.19 8.29
CA VAL A 58 4.94 -1.09 7.14
C VAL A 58 3.56 -1.08 6.48
N ILE A 59 3.45 -0.43 5.33
CA ILE A 59 2.21 -0.34 4.57
C ILE A 59 2.17 -1.48 3.56
N THR A 60 1.28 -2.44 3.76
CA THR A 60 0.90 -3.38 2.70
C THR A 60 -0.02 -2.66 1.74
N TRP A 61 0.47 -2.37 0.54
CA TRP A 61 -0.23 -1.52 -0.42
C TRP A 61 -0.75 -2.34 -1.58
N GLU A 62 -2.07 -2.46 -1.65
CA GLU A 62 -2.75 -3.45 -2.48
C GLU A 62 -3.42 -2.75 -3.67
N PRO A 63 -2.93 -2.95 -4.92
CA PRO A 63 -3.54 -2.37 -6.12
C PRO A 63 -4.81 -3.14 -6.50
N MET A 64 -5.81 -3.04 -5.63
CA MET A 64 -7.13 -3.61 -5.74
C MET A 64 -8.15 -2.68 -5.10
N VAL A 65 -9.41 -2.88 -5.44
CA VAL A 65 -10.56 -2.20 -4.85
C VAL A 65 -11.43 -3.22 -4.14
N VAL A 66 -12.07 -2.81 -3.04
CA VAL A 66 -13.04 -3.63 -2.31
C VAL A 66 -14.45 -3.12 -2.61
N LEU A 67 -15.24 -3.96 -3.27
CA LEU A 67 -16.61 -3.70 -3.67
C LEU A 67 -17.53 -4.65 -2.90
N GLY A 68 -17.99 -4.22 -1.73
CA GLY A 68 -18.73 -5.09 -0.80
C GLY A 68 -17.84 -6.21 -0.29
N SER A 69 -18.21 -7.47 -0.55
CA SER A 69 -17.42 -8.66 -0.20
C SER A 69 -16.43 -9.09 -1.28
N VAL A 70 -16.41 -8.41 -2.43
CA VAL A 70 -15.57 -8.76 -3.57
C VAL A 70 -14.37 -7.85 -3.63
N THR A 71 -13.20 -8.44 -3.83
CA THR A 71 -11.96 -7.72 -4.08
C THR A 71 -11.60 -7.86 -5.55
N VAL A 72 -11.32 -6.75 -6.22
CA VAL A 72 -10.99 -6.71 -7.65
C VAL A 72 -9.62 -6.09 -7.83
N ALA A 73 -8.68 -6.85 -8.39
CA ALA A 73 -7.37 -6.32 -8.75
C ALA A 73 -7.52 -5.25 -9.84
N ILE A 74 -6.81 -4.13 -9.67
CA ILE A 74 -6.78 -3.09 -10.70
C ILE A 74 -6.01 -3.64 -11.91
N PRO A 75 -6.54 -3.52 -13.14
CA PRO A 75 -5.87 -4.03 -14.33
C PRO A 75 -4.49 -3.42 -14.55
N ALA A 76 -3.51 -4.24 -14.92
CA ALA A 76 -2.15 -3.77 -15.12
C ALA A 76 -2.03 -2.74 -16.24
N ALA A 77 -2.91 -2.84 -17.24
CA ALA A 77 -3.01 -1.89 -18.34
C ALA A 77 -3.44 -0.50 -17.87
N GLU A 78 -4.27 -0.37 -16.84
CA GLU A 78 -4.65 0.93 -16.28
C GLU A 78 -3.50 1.53 -15.47
N ILE A 79 -2.82 0.72 -14.66
CA ILE A 79 -1.69 1.18 -13.84
C ILE A 79 -0.54 1.62 -14.75
N MET A 80 -0.06 0.75 -15.63
CA MET A 80 1.07 1.06 -16.53
C MET A 80 0.66 1.99 -17.68
N GLY A 81 -0.64 2.13 -17.96
CA GLY A 81 -1.19 3.08 -18.92
C GLY A 81 -1.33 4.49 -18.37
N GLY A 82 -1.03 4.70 -17.08
CA GLY A 82 -0.94 6.02 -16.47
C GLY A 82 -2.20 6.50 -15.76
N VAL A 83 -3.28 5.70 -15.70
CA VAL A 83 -4.55 6.08 -15.04
C VAL A 83 -4.30 6.42 -13.57
N TYR A 84 -3.40 5.68 -12.91
CA TYR A 84 -3.06 5.84 -11.49
C TYR A 84 -1.84 6.73 -11.24
N ASP A 85 -1.19 7.27 -12.27
CA ASP A 85 0.06 8.03 -12.08
C ASP A 85 -0.16 9.30 -11.24
N SER A 86 -1.28 10.00 -11.45
CA SER A 86 -1.60 11.18 -10.64
C SER A 86 -1.77 10.84 -9.16
N PHE A 87 -2.40 9.70 -8.85
CA PHE A 87 -2.57 9.17 -7.50
C PHE A 87 -1.22 8.77 -6.90
N LEU A 88 -0.43 7.98 -7.62
CA LEU A 88 0.90 7.53 -7.21
C LEU A 88 1.83 8.71 -6.91
N ARG A 89 1.81 9.75 -7.75
CA ARG A 89 2.61 10.96 -7.54
C ARG A 89 2.18 11.73 -6.29
N ARG A 90 0.87 11.88 -6.04
CA ARG A 90 0.38 12.51 -4.80
C ARG A 90 0.82 11.71 -3.57
N TRP A 91 0.73 10.38 -3.64
CA TRP A 91 1.18 9.48 -2.58
C TRP A 91 2.68 9.61 -2.29
N ALA A 92 3.50 9.58 -3.35
CA ALA A 92 4.95 9.72 -3.24
C ALA A 92 5.34 11.09 -2.64
N ARG A 93 4.72 12.18 -3.10
CA ARG A 93 4.95 13.52 -2.52
C ARG A 93 4.56 13.58 -1.05
N ALA A 94 3.40 13.07 -0.68
CA ALA A 94 2.96 13.06 0.71
C ALA A 94 3.87 12.22 1.62
N ALA A 95 4.34 11.07 1.15
CA ALA A 95 5.32 10.25 1.87
C ALA A 95 6.67 10.97 2.05
N ARG A 96 7.16 11.63 1.00
CA ARG A 96 8.37 12.47 1.06
C ARG A 96 8.20 13.64 2.03
N ASP A 97 7.08 14.35 1.95
CA ASP A 97 6.82 15.54 2.77
C ASP A 97 6.60 15.16 4.25
N TRP A 98 6.10 13.94 4.54
CA TRP A 98 6.07 13.38 5.90
C TRP A 98 7.50 13.16 6.46
N GLY A 99 8.46 12.83 5.60
CA GLY A 99 9.89 13.01 5.89
C GLY A 99 10.49 12.00 6.88
N ARG A 100 9.85 10.86 7.12
CA ARG A 100 10.36 9.79 7.99
C ARG A 100 10.43 8.44 7.24
N PRO A 101 11.28 7.49 7.68
CA PRO A 101 11.34 6.17 7.08
C PRO A 101 10.02 5.39 7.20
N LEU A 102 9.66 4.67 6.13
CA LEU A 102 8.58 3.68 6.12
C LEU A 102 8.87 2.57 5.10
N VAL A 103 8.18 1.43 5.22
CA VAL A 103 8.26 0.34 4.24
C VAL A 103 6.94 0.27 3.48
N ILE A 104 7.01 0.30 2.14
CA ILE A 104 5.89 -0.03 1.27
C ILE A 104 6.04 -1.48 0.80
N ARG A 105 5.20 -2.37 1.34
CA ARG A 105 5.05 -3.76 0.90
C ARG A 105 4.01 -3.82 -0.21
N PHE A 106 4.40 -3.37 -1.40
CA PHE A 106 3.54 -3.29 -2.58
C PHE A 106 3.16 -4.68 -3.10
N ALA A 107 1.86 -4.91 -3.35
CA ALA A 107 1.34 -6.06 -4.08
C ALA A 107 1.95 -7.39 -3.59
N HIS A 108 1.66 -7.77 -2.35
CA HIS A 108 2.26 -8.93 -1.68
C HIS A 108 1.75 -10.26 -2.21
N GLU A 109 2.46 -11.36 -1.90
CA GLU A 109 2.01 -12.73 -2.18
C GLU A 109 1.66 -13.00 -3.66
N MET A 110 2.36 -12.34 -4.58
CA MET A 110 2.13 -12.43 -6.04
C MET A 110 2.33 -13.82 -6.64
N ASN A 111 2.84 -14.77 -5.85
CA ASN A 111 2.99 -16.18 -6.20
C ASN A 111 1.73 -17.02 -5.93
N LEU A 112 0.71 -16.45 -5.28
CA LEU A 112 -0.56 -17.12 -5.01
C LEU A 112 -1.64 -16.64 -5.98
N ALA A 113 -2.44 -17.57 -6.51
CA ALA A 113 -3.57 -17.24 -7.41
C ALA A 113 -4.67 -16.40 -6.73
N HIS A 114 -4.67 -16.33 -5.39
CA HIS A 114 -5.52 -15.41 -4.65
C HIS A 114 -5.18 -13.95 -4.99
N TYR A 115 -3.88 -13.62 -5.08
CA TYR A 115 -3.37 -12.28 -5.38
C TYR A 115 -2.80 -12.22 -6.80
N HIS A 116 -3.72 -12.06 -7.76
CA HIS A 116 -3.45 -12.06 -9.20
C HIS A 116 -3.25 -10.63 -9.74
N TRP A 117 -2.41 -9.85 -9.04
CA TRP A 117 -2.21 -8.41 -9.26
C TRP A 117 -2.09 -8.02 -10.72
N GLY A 118 -2.95 -7.12 -11.17
CA GLY A 118 -2.92 -6.60 -12.54
C GLY A 118 -3.67 -7.44 -13.58
N THR A 119 -4.28 -8.55 -13.19
CA THR A 119 -4.98 -9.49 -14.09
C THR A 119 -6.32 -9.90 -13.49
N THR A 120 -7.03 -10.83 -14.13
CA THR A 120 -8.09 -11.63 -13.51
C THR A 120 -7.53 -12.95 -12.97
N ARG A 121 -8.29 -13.64 -12.12
CA ARG A 121 -7.90 -14.97 -11.60
C ARG A 121 -7.67 -15.99 -12.72
N GLN A 122 -8.44 -15.91 -13.80
CA GLN A 122 -8.35 -16.80 -14.96
C GLN A 122 -7.08 -16.56 -15.78
N GLU A 123 -6.57 -15.33 -15.80
CA GLU A 123 -5.35 -14.95 -16.52
C GLU A 123 -4.07 -15.17 -15.70
N TYR A 124 -4.20 -15.43 -14.39
CA TYR A 124 -3.07 -15.72 -13.53
C TYR A 124 -2.33 -16.99 -13.99
N GLY A 125 -1.02 -16.88 -14.19
CA GLY A 125 -0.23 -18.00 -14.71
C GLY A 125 1.21 -17.63 -15.10
N PRO A 126 1.82 -18.36 -16.06
CA PRO A 126 3.24 -18.19 -16.42
C PRO A 126 3.66 -16.78 -16.85
N ALA A 127 2.72 -15.95 -17.31
CA ALA A 127 2.99 -14.55 -17.68
C ALA A 127 3.03 -13.59 -16.48
N SER A 128 2.43 -13.96 -15.34
CA SER A 128 2.24 -13.10 -14.17
C SER A 128 3.57 -12.60 -13.57
N PRO A 129 4.65 -13.40 -13.43
CA PRO A 129 5.92 -12.89 -12.90
C PRO A 129 6.52 -11.75 -13.73
N ARG A 130 6.42 -11.83 -15.07
CA ARG A 130 6.91 -10.76 -15.96
C ARG A 130 6.06 -9.51 -15.82
N LEU A 131 4.75 -9.66 -15.72
CA LEU A 131 3.83 -8.55 -15.53
C LEU A 131 4.06 -7.85 -14.18
N TYR A 132 4.21 -8.62 -13.10
CA TYR A 132 4.48 -8.12 -11.76
C TYR A 132 5.75 -7.26 -11.71
N ARG A 133 6.85 -7.71 -12.34
CA ARG A 133 8.09 -6.92 -12.42
C ARG A 133 7.88 -5.57 -13.11
N ARG A 134 7.03 -5.51 -14.15
CA ARG A 134 6.74 -4.26 -14.86
C ARG A 134 5.91 -3.32 -13.99
N LEU A 135 4.89 -3.85 -13.31
CA LEU A 135 4.08 -3.08 -12.36
C LEU A 135 4.93 -2.48 -11.25
N TRP A 136 5.76 -3.31 -10.60
CA TRP A 136 6.64 -2.86 -9.53
C TRP A 136 7.59 -1.75 -10.00
N ARG A 137 8.21 -1.91 -11.17
CA ARG A 137 9.13 -0.90 -11.73
C ARG A 137 8.41 0.40 -12.09
N HIS A 138 7.18 0.34 -12.56
CA HIS A 138 6.36 1.51 -12.86
C HIS A 138 6.11 2.35 -11.60
N VAL A 139 5.65 1.71 -10.52
CA VAL A 139 5.39 2.37 -9.24
C VAL A 139 6.69 2.96 -8.65
N VAL A 140 7.77 2.18 -8.62
CA VAL A 140 9.06 2.64 -8.08
C VAL A 140 9.64 3.79 -8.91
N ALA A 141 9.51 3.75 -10.24
CA ALA A 141 9.96 4.85 -11.10
C ALA A 141 9.23 6.16 -10.79
N ILE A 142 7.93 6.11 -10.49
CA ILE A 142 7.16 7.29 -10.09
C ILE A 142 7.65 7.83 -8.75
N PHE A 143 7.88 6.97 -7.76
CA PHE A 143 8.41 7.40 -6.45
C PHE A 143 9.79 8.07 -6.58
N HIS A 144 10.69 7.50 -7.39
CA HIS A 144 11.98 8.12 -7.69
C HIS A 144 11.84 9.47 -8.41
N GLN A 145 10.91 9.60 -9.36
CA GLN A 145 10.66 10.87 -10.05
C GLN A 145 10.15 11.97 -9.11
N GLU A 146 9.39 11.59 -8.08
CA GLU A 146 8.92 12.51 -7.04
C GLU A 146 9.93 12.65 -5.87
N GLN A 147 11.12 12.06 -5.99
CA GLN A 147 12.19 12.11 -4.98
C GLN A 147 11.77 11.53 -3.62
N ALA A 148 10.88 10.54 -3.62
CA ALA A 148 10.50 9.75 -2.46
C ALA A 148 11.36 8.48 -2.45
N THR A 149 12.56 8.55 -1.85
CA THR A 149 13.57 7.49 -1.80
C THR A 149 13.81 6.94 -0.42
#